data_AF-A0A960DNW3-F1
#
_entry.id   AF-A0A960DNW3-F1
#
_cell.length_a   1.000
_cell.length_b   1.000
_cell.length_c   1.000
_cell.angle_alpha   90.00
_cell.angle_beta   90.00
_cell.angle_gamma   90.00
#
_symmetry.space_group_name_H-M   'P 1'
#
loop_
_entity.id
_entity.type
_entity.pdbx_description
1 polymer ?
#
loop_
_entity_poly.entity_id
_entity_poly.type
_entity_poly.pdbx_seq_one_letter_code
_entity_poly.pdbx_strand_id
1 'polypeptide(L)' 'PVFGEEHPTACASINYHQDHFGELFHIHTSGGAVAHSSCVGFGLERCAVALFATHGTDADRWPAAVRERLWP' A
#
# COMPACT_ATOMS: atom_id res chain seq x y z
N PRO A 1 -13.91 -9.91 -2.82
CA PRO A 1 -12.43 -9.83 -2.77
C PRO A 1 -11.87 -10.13 -4.16
N VAL A 2 -10.77 -9.47 -4.56
CA VAL A 2 -10.31 -9.44 -5.97
C VAL A 2 -10.06 -10.83 -6.57
N PHE A 3 -9.53 -11.78 -5.78
CA PHE A 3 -9.21 -13.14 -6.25
C PHE A 3 -9.97 -14.26 -5.51
N GLY A 4 -11.07 -13.96 -4.83
CA GLY A 4 -11.90 -14.95 -4.10
C GLY A 4 -12.02 -14.68 -2.59
N GLU A 5 -13.02 -15.28 -1.94
CA GLU A 5 -13.37 -14.99 -0.54
C GLU A 5 -12.40 -15.57 0.49
N GLU A 6 -11.78 -16.70 0.18
CA GLU A 6 -10.87 -17.40 1.09
C GLU A 6 -9.47 -16.76 1.15
N HIS A 7 -9.13 -15.90 0.18
CA HIS A 7 -7.80 -15.30 0.05
C HIS A 7 -7.89 -13.78 -0.17
N PRO A 8 -7.87 -12.97 0.91
CA PRO A 8 -7.85 -11.53 0.78
C PRO A 8 -6.62 -11.07 -0.01
N THR A 9 -6.80 -10.03 -0.81
CA THR A 9 -5.75 -9.52 -1.69
C THR A 9 -5.00 -8.38 -1.02
N ALA A 10 -3.69 -8.56 -0.80
CA ALA A 10 -2.83 -7.50 -0.28
C ALA A 10 -2.68 -6.37 -1.29
N CYS A 11 -3.31 -5.22 -1.01
CA CYS A 11 -3.23 -4.00 -1.84
C CYS A 11 -2.09 -3.07 -1.40
N ALA A 12 -1.57 -3.25 -0.19
CA ALA A 12 -0.44 -2.51 0.33
C ALA A 12 0.40 -3.40 1.26
N SER A 13 1.64 -3.00 1.52
CA SER A 13 2.48 -3.57 2.56
C SER A 13 3.18 -2.47 3.35
N ILE A 14 3.39 -2.74 4.63
CA ILE A 14 4.17 -1.91 5.54
C ILE A 14 5.23 -2.83 6.11
N ASN A 15 6.49 -2.57 5.76
CA ASN A 15 7.58 -3.48 6.08
C ASN A 15 8.56 -2.75 6.99
N TYR A 16 8.80 -3.35 8.16
CA TYR A 16 9.83 -2.89 9.08
C TYR A 16 11.05 -3.79 8.93
N HIS A 17 12.13 -3.24 8.39
CA HIS A 17 13.32 -4.00 8.05
C HIS A 17 14.35 -4.05 9.18
N GLN A 18 14.05 -3.40 10.30
CA GLN A 18 14.97 -3.23 11.43
C GLN A 18 16.31 -2.67 10.92
N ASP A 19 17.41 -3.26 11.37
CA ASP A 19 18.80 -2.90 11.08
C ASP A 19 19.32 -3.44 9.75
N HIS A 20 18.62 -4.36 9.07
CA HIS A 20 19.12 -5.03 7.86
C HIS A 20 19.71 -4.07 6.82
N PHE A 21 18.98 -3.01 6.47
CA PHE A 21 19.46 -2.01 5.52
C PHE A 21 20.45 -1.01 6.15
N GLY A 22 20.37 -0.78 7.46
CA GLY A 22 21.34 0.05 8.17
C GLY A 22 22.73 -0.59 8.19
N GLU A 23 22.81 -1.88 8.51
CA GLU A 23 24.06 -2.65 8.49
C GLU A 23 24.63 -2.74 7.08
N LEU A 24 23.81 -3.13 6.10
CA LEU A 24 24.23 -3.37 4.72
C LEU A 24 24.80 -2.12 4.05
N PHE A 25 24.21 -0.94 4.31
CA PHE A 25 24.59 0.32 3.68
C PHE A 25 25.37 1.25 4.61
N HIS A 26 25.79 0.77 5.79
CA HIS A 26 26.52 1.54 6.79
C HIS A 26 25.83 2.85 7.21
N ILE A 27 24.51 2.81 7.35
CA ILE A 27 23.70 3.97 7.74
C ILE A 27 23.59 4.00 9.27
N HIS A 28 23.98 5.14 9.86
CA HIS A 28 23.97 5.34 11.31
C HIS A 28 23.10 6.53 11.68
N THR A 29 22.44 6.43 12.84
CA THR A 29 21.75 7.56 13.48
C THR A 29 22.76 8.62 13.92
N SER A 30 22.29 9.82 14.26
CA SER A 30 23.16 10.89 14.79
C SER A 30 23.88 10.49 16.10
N GLY A 31 23.36 9.51 16.84
CA GLY A 31 23.98 8.95 18.05
C GLY A 31 24.98 7.81 17.79
N GLY A 32 25.22 7.45 16.53
CA GLY A 32 26.17 6.41 16.13
C GLY A 32 25.64 4.97 16.15
N ALA A 33 24.40 4.74 16.60
CA ALA A 33 23.75 3.43 16.46
C ALA A 33 23.39 3.14 14.99
N VAL A 34 23.38 1.87 14.60
CA VAL A 34 22.89 1.44 13.27
C VAL A 34 21.45 1.91 13.07
N ALA A 35 21.18 2.53 11.92
CA ALA A 35 19.85 3.06 11.63
C ALA A 35 18.88 1.94 11.28
N HIS A 36 17.67 2.02 11.84
CA HIS A 36 16.57 1.15 11.41
C HIS A 36 15.80 1.79 10.25
N SER A 37 15.16 0.97 9.42
CA SER A 37 14.37 1.45 8.30
C SER A 37 13.01 0.74 8.16
N SER A 38 12.09 1.42 7.49
CA SER A 38 10.78 0.88 7.13
C SER A 38 10.34 1.43 5.77
N CYS A 39 9.50 0.69 5.05
CA CYS A 39 8.85 1.19 3.84
C CYS A 39 7.34 0.95 3.88
N VAL A 40 6.63 1.71 3.05
CA VAL A 40 5.24 1.48 2.69
C VAL A 40 5.14 1.41 1.17
N GLY A 41 4.42 0.40 0.68
CA GLY A 41 4.17 0.21 -0.74
C GLY A 41 2.68 0.05 -1.00
N PHE A 42 2.16 0.78 -1.99
CA PHE A 42 0.78 0.64 -2.48
C PHE A 42 0.83 0.05 -3.88
N GLY A 43 0.20 -1.11 -4.08
CA GLY A 43 0.05 -1.72 -5.40
C GLY A 43 -1.09 -1.03 -6.14
N LEU A 44 -0.78 -0.01 -6.96
CA LEU A 44 -1.78 0.83 -7.60
C LEU A 44 -2.78 0.02 -8.43
N GLU A 45 -2.32 -0.98 -9.18
CA GLU A 45 -3.15 -1.88 -9.97
C GLU A 45 -4.08 -2.71 -9.08
N ARG A 46 -3.58 -3.20 -7.94
CA ARG A 46 -4.42 -3.96 -6.99
C ARG A 46 -5.46 -3.06 -6.33
N CYS A 47 -5.09 -1.82 -5.99
CA CYS A 47 -6.03 -0.83 -5.49
C CYS A 47 -7.12 -0.51 -6.53
N ALA A 48 -6.74 -0.30 -7.79
CA ALA A 48 -7.69 -0.03 -8.87
C ALA A 48 -8.66 -1.21 -9.09
N VAL A 49 -8.14 -2.45 -9.17
CA VAL A 49 -8.98 -3.64 -9.29
C VAL A 49 -9.88 -3.82 -8.07
N ALA A 50 -9.39 -3.54 -6.86
CA ALA A 50 -10.21 -3.57 -5.65
C ALA A 50 -11.35 -2.54 -5.70
N LEU A 51 -11.10 -1.31 -6.16
CA LEU A 51 -12.13 -0.29 -6.33
C LEU A 51 -13.23 -0.76 -7.29
N PHE A 52 -12.87 -1.30 -8.45
CA PHE A 52 -13.85 -1.84 -9.40
C PHE A 52 -14.59 -3.07 -8.86
N ALA A 53 -13.90 -3.96 -8.14
CA ALA A 53 -14.54 -5.12 -7.51
C ALA A 53 -15.53 -4.72 -6.41
N THR A 54 -15.30 -3.59 -5.72
CA THR A 54 -16.17 -3.10 -4.65
C THR A 54 -17.32 -2.23 -5.17
N HIS A 55 -17.09 -1.39 -6.17
CA HIS A 55 -18.05 -0.37 -6.61
C HIS A 55 -18.63 -0.60 -8.02
N GLY A 56 -18.14 -1.61 -8.75
CA GLY A 56 -18.48 -1.85 -10.14
C GLY A 56 -17.69 -0.97 -11.11
N THR A 57 -17.88 -1.17 -12.42
CA THR A 57 -17.15 -0.45 -13.48
C THR A 57 -17.79 0.88 -13.90
N ASP A 58 -19.02 1.16 -13.45
CA ASP A 58 -19.72 2.42 -13.71
C ASP A 58 -19.40 3.43 -12.59
N ALA A 59 -18.41 4.30 -12.82
CA ALA A 59 -17.92 5.26 -11.84
C ALA A 59 -18.98 6.28 -11.38
N ASP A 60 -20.01 6.54 -12.19
CA ASP A 60 -21.10 7.45 -11.83
C ASP A 60 -22.01 6.87 -10.74
N ARG A 61 -21.93 5.57 -10.48
CA ARG A 61 -22.66 4.88 -9.40
C ARG A 61 -21.85 4.71 -8.13
N TRP A 62 -20.58 5.11 -8.13
CA TRP A 62 -19.73 4.99 -6.94
C TRP A 62 -20.22 5.93 -5.83
N PRO A 63 -19.90 5.63 -4.55
CA PRO A 63 -20.18 6.55 -3.46
C PRO A 63 -19.60 7.94 -3.74
N ALA A 64 -20.38 9.00 -3.50
CA ALA A 64 -20.01 10.37 -3.84
C ALA A 64 -18.62 10.76 -3.32
N ALA A 65 -18.32 10.44 -2.06
CA ALA A 65 -17.01 10.72 -1.45
C ALA A 65 -15.83 10.02 -2.13
N VAL A 66 -16.03 8.84 -2.73
CA VAL A 66 -14.99 8.13 -3.49
C VAL A 66 -14.79 8.80 -4.85
N ARG A 67 -15.90 9.08 -5.55
CA ARG A 67 -15.87 9.72 -6.87
C ARG A 67 -15.24 11.11 -6.80
N GLU A 68 -15.64 11.95 -5.84
CA GLU A 68 -15.10 13.30 -5.61
C GLU A 68 -13.57 13.31 -5.39
N ARG A 69 -13.00 12.21 -4.88
CA ARG A 69 -11.56 12.12 -4.63
C ARG A 69 -10.75 11.68 -5.84
N LEU A 70 -11.35 10.89 -6.73
CA LEU A 70 -10.66 10.13 -7.78
C LEU A 70 -11.01 10.57 -9.20
N TRP A 71 -12.14 11.23 -9.39
CA TRP A 71 -12.65 11.69 -10.68
C TRP A 71 -12.80 13.22 -10.68
N PRO A 72 -12.52 13.88 -11.83
CA PRO A 72 -12.74 15.31 -11.98
C PRO A 72 -14.23 15.71 -11.93
#